data_AF-A0A920SS05-F1
#
_entry.id   AF-A0A920SS05-F1
#
_cell.length_a   1.000
_cell.length_b   1.000
_cell.length_c   1.000
_cell.angle_alpha   90.00
_cell.angle_beta   90.00
_cell.angle_gamma   90.00
#
_symmetry.space_group_name_H-M   'P 1'
#
loop_
_entity.id
_entity.type
_entity.pdbx_description
1 polymer ?
#
loop_
_entity_poly.entity_id
_entity_poly.type
_entity_poly.pdbx_seq_one_letter_code
_entity_poly.pdbx_strand_id
1 'polypeptide(L)'
;MALVVWRAPTVEELILLFITAVLATGGHYTLNRAFQVAELTALQPYSFLQLVWATLLGLLMFGEQPDFWIWAGAGLIVVSATWIARREVSDSRSQPDR
;
A
#
# COMPACT_ATOMS: atom_id res chain seq x y z
N MET A 1 -28.38 21.44 10.60
CA MET A 1 -27.68 21.94 11.80
C MET A 1 -26.14 21.80 11.72
N ALA A 2 -25.56 21.14 10.71
CA ALA A 2 -24.10 21.01 10.55
C ALA A 2 -23.36 22.36 10.32
N LEU A 3 -24.00 23.34 9.68
CA LEU A 3 -23.43 24.68 9.50
C LEU A 3 -23.20 25.43 10.82
N VAL A 4 -23.89 25.06 11.90
CA VAL A 4 -23.82 25.75 13.21
C VAL A 4 -22.65 25.25 14.07
N VAL A 5 -22.16 24.04 13.82
CA VAL A 5 -21.03 23.43 14.54
C VAL A 5 -19.72 23.44 13.74
N TRP A 6 -19.72 24.06 12.56
CA TRP A 6 -18.54 24.15 11.72
C TRP A 6 -17.43 24.94 12.43
N ARG A 7 -16.29 24.28 12.63
CA ARG A 7 -15.03 24.90 13.07
C ARG A 7 -14.15 25.05 11.85
N ALA A 8 -13.70 26.27 11.57
CA ALA A 8 -12.68 26.47 10.55
C ALA A 8 -11.40 25.72 10.97
N PRO A 9 -10.79 24.94 10.07
CA PRO A 9 -9.53 24.26 10.37
C PRO A 9 -8.46 25.29 10.70
N THR A 10 -7.61 24.94 11.67
CA THR A 10 -6.43 25.71 12.04
C THR A 10 -5.38 25.66 10.92
N VAL A 11 -4.42 26.58 10.95
CA VAL A 11 -3.32 26.62 9.98
C VAL A 11 -2.51 25.32 10.01
N GLU A 12 -2.31 24.72 11.18
CA GLU A 12 -1.61 23.44 11.33
C GLU A 12 -2.36 22.31 10.62
N GLU A 13 -3.67 22.19 10.83
CA GLU A 13 -4.51 21.20 10.14
C GLU A 13 -4.49 21.41 8.63
N LEU A 14 -4.51 22.66 8.16
CA LEU A 14 -4.41 22.98 6.73
C LEU A 14 -3.05 22.55 6.14
N ILE A 15 -1.95 22.75 6.87
CA ILE A 15 -0.62 22.30 6.43
C ILE A 15 -0.56 20.78 6.35
N LEU A 16 -1.06 20.07 7.37
CA LEU A 16 -1.10 18.60 7.38
C LEU A 16 -1.97 18.05 6.24
N LEU A 17 -3.12 18.67 5.97
CA LEU A 17 -3.98 18.32 4.84
C LEU A 17 -3.27 18.56 3.51
N PHE A 18 -2.55 19.67 3.36
CA PHE A 18 -1.79 19.97 2.15
C PHE A 18 -0.68 18.94 1.91
N ILE A 19 0.10 18.60 2.94
CA ILE A 19 1.15 17.57 2.85
C ILE A 19 0.54 16.22 2.46
N THR A 20 -0.56 15.84 3.11
CA THR A 20 -1.28 14.60 2.80
C THR A 20 -1.77 14.59 1.36
N ALA A 21 -2.32 15.69 0.86
CA ALA A 21 -2.77 15.82 -0.52
C ALA A 21 -1.62 15.69 -1.53
N VAL A 22 -0.47 16.31 -1.27
CA VAL A 22 0.72 16.20 -2.13
C VAL A 22 1.25 14.77 -2.16
N LEU A 23 1.39 14.12 -1.00
CA LEU A 23 1.85 12.74 -0.93
C LEU A 23 0.89 11.76 -1.60
N ALA A 24 -0.42 11.89 -1.35
CA ALA A 24 -1.43 11.06 -1.99
C ALA A 24 -1.41 11.23 -3.51
N THR A 25 -1.35 12.48 -3.99
CA THR A 25 -1.30 12.77 -5.43
C THR A 25 -0.03 12.22 -6.07
N GLY A 26 1.13 12.38 -5.43
CA GLY A 26 2.39 11.80 -5.90
C GLY A 26 2.35 10.26 -5.94
N GLY A 27 1.77 9.63 -4.92
CA GLY A 27 1.54 8.18 -4.88
C GLY A 27 0.64 7.71 -6.02
N HIS A 28 -0.49 8.37 -6.25
CA HIS A 28 -1.39 8.04 -7.36
C HIS A 28 -0.75 8.30 -8.73
N TYR A 29 0.03 9.38 -8.87
CA TYR A 29 0.72 9.68 -10.12
C TYR A 29 1.76 8.61 -10.46
N THR A 30 2.58 8.20 -9.49
CA THR A 30 3.58 7.13 -9.67
C THR A 30 2.92 5.79 -9.99
N LEU A 31 1.81 5.46 -9.31
CA LEU A 31 1.03 4.26 -9.60
C LEU A 31 0.43 4.29 -11.02
N ASN A 32 -0.12 5.43 -11.42
CA ASN A 32 -0.66 5.60 -12.77
C ASN A 32 0.43 5.47 -13.86
N ARG A 33 1.64 5.96 -13.58
CA ARG A 33 2.80 5.73 -14.44
C ARG A 33 3.18 4.25 -14.50
N ALA A 34 3.14 3.54 -13.37
CA ALA A 34 3.41 2.10 -13.33
C ALA A 34 2.44 1.31 -14.23
N PHE A 35 1.14 1.65 -14.20
CA PHE A 35 0.13 1.03 -15.08
C PHE A 35 0.37 1.27 -16.58
N GLN A 36 1.12 2.30 -16.95
CA GLN A 36 1.45 2.57 -18.37
C GLN A 36 2.64 1.73 -18.88
N VAL A 37 3.49 1.22 -17.99
CA VAL A 37 4.77 0.57 -18.35
C VAL A 37 4.85 -0.90 -17.96
N ALA A 38 4.02 -1.36 -17.02
CA ALA A 38 3.99 -2.76 -16.55
C ALA A 38 2.62 -3.40 -16.75
N GLU A 39 2.59 -4.72 -16.92
CA GLU A 39 1.33 -5.46 -16.99
C GLU A 39 0.57 -5.38 -15.66
N LEU A 40 -0.76 -5.24 -15.74
CA LEU A 40 -1.63 -5.06 -14.58
C LEU A 40 -1.47 -6.18 -13.53
N THR A 41 -1.26 -7.41 -13.98
CA THR A 41 -1.00 -8.60 -13.16
C THR A 41 0.27 -8.48 -12.32
N ALA A 42 1.31 -7.81 -12.84
CA ALA A 42 2.54 -7.56 -12.08
C ALA A 42 2.36 -6.51 -10.98
N LEU A 43 1.35 -5.63 -11.11
CA LEU A 43 1.02 -4.58 -10.13
C LEU A 43 -0.03 -5.02 -9.11
N GLN A 44 -0.68 -6.15 -9.33
CA GLN A 44 -1.67 -6.75 -8.44
C GLN A 44 -1.19 -6.94 -6.98
N PRO A 45 0.10 -7.25 -6.70
CA PRO A 45 0.64 -7.33 -5.34
C PRO A 45 0.59 -6.01 -4.56
N TYR A 46 0.46 -4.87 -5.24
CA TYR A 46 0.43 -3.54 -4.62
C TYR A 46 -0.71 -3.41 -3.59
N SER A 47 -1.91 -3.92 -3.90
CA SER A 47 -3.05 -3.85 -2.97
C SER A 47 -2.81 -4.64 -1.69
N PHE A 48 -2.10 -5.77 -1.76
CA PHE A 48 -1.71 -6.53 -0.57
C PHE A 48 -0.65 -5.80 0.26
N LEU A 49 0.32 -5.16 -0.41
CA LEU A 49 1.34 -4.35 0.26
C LEU A 49 0.71 -3.14 0.98
N GLN A 50 -0.32 -2.53 0.40
CA GLN A 50 -1.07 -1.46 1.05
C GLN A 50 -1.70 -1.92 2.37
N LEU A 51 -2.25 -3.14 2.42
CA LEU A 51 -2.84 -3.70 3.65
C LEU A 51 -1.77 -3.90 4.74
N VAL A 52 -0.59 -4.38 4.36
CA VAL A 52 0.55 -4.56 5.28
C VAL A 52 0.96 -3.21 5.88
N TRP A 53 1.15 -2.19 5.05
CA TRP A 53 1.51 -0.85 5.53
C TRP A 53 0.41 -0.19 6.36
N ALA A 54 -0.86 -0.33 5.97
CA ALA A 54 -1.98 0.20 6.74
C ALA A 54 -2.03 -0.42 8.15
N THR A 55 -1.84 -1.73 8.24
CA THR A 55 -1.80 -2.45 9.53
C THR A 55 -0.60 -2.00 10.38
N LEU A 56 0.59 -1.91 9.79
CA LEU A 56 1.79 -1.48 10.50
C LEU A 56 1.66 -0.05 11.02
N LEU A 57 1.13 0.87 10.20
CA LEU A 57 0.88 2.25 10.62
C LEU A 57 -0.23 2.33 11.67
N GLY A 58 -1.29 1.52 11.56
CA GLY A 58 -2.32 1.34 12.58
C GLY A 58 -1.73 0.99 13.95
N LEU A 59 -0.88 -0.05 13.96
CA LEU A 59 -0.19 -0.49 15.16
C LEU A 59 0.77 0.57 15.72
N LEU A 60 1.59 1.20 14.87
CA LEU A 60 2.64 2.13 15.31
C LEU A 60 2.11 3.50 15.73
N MET A 61 1.13 4.04 15.01
CA MET A 61 0.62 5.41 15.25
C MET A 61 -0.56 5.42 16.21
N PHE A 62 -1.40 4.39 16.18
CA PHE A 62 -2.64 4.33 16.95
C PHE A 62 -2.63 3.26 18.05
N GLY A 63 -1.61 2.39 18.09
CA GLY A 63 -1.54 1.30 19.06
C GLY A 63 -2.57 0.20 18.84
N GLU A 64 -3.18 0.16 17.64
CA GLU A 64 -4.24 -0.79 17.31
C GLU A 64 -3.63 -2.19 17.14
N GLN A 65 -3.99 -3.10 18.03
CA GLN A 65 -3.47 -4.46 18.01
C GLN A 65 -4.17 -5.27 16.92
N PRO A 66 -3.43 -5.86 15.96
CA PRO A 66 -4.03 -6.63 14.90
C PRO A 66 -4.72 -7.87 15.47
N ASP A 67 -5.95 -8.10 15.04
CA ASP A 67 -6.70 -9.29 15.39
C ASP A 67 -6.20 -10.52 14.60
N PHE A 68 -6.70 -11.69 14.97
CA PHE A 68 -6.26 -12.97 14.39
C PHE A 68 -6.39 -12.99 12.85
N TRP A 69 -7.41 -12.36 12.29
CA TRP A 69 -7.62 -12.35 10.84
C TRP A 69 -6.56 -11.55 10.09
N ILE A 70 -6.07 -10.46 10.68
CA ILE A 70 -4.99 -9.68 10.09
C ILE A 70 -3.70 -10.49 10.07
N TRP A 71 -3.37 -11.21 11.16
CA TRP A 71 -2.21 -12.09 11.19
C TRP A 71 -2.30 -13.24 10.18
N ALA A 72 -3.48 -13.84 10.05
CA ALA A 72 -3.73 -14.88 9.04
C ALA A 72 -3.56 -14.36 7.62
N GLY A 73 -4.13 -13.19 7.32
CA GLY A 73 -3.97 -12.53 6.02
C GLY A 73 -2.52 -12.14 5.72
N ALA A 74 -1.81 -11.58 6.70
CA ALA A 74 -0.39 -11.25 6.57
C ALA A 74 0.47 -12.49 6.26
N GLY A 75 0.20 -13.61 6.94
CA GLY A 75 0.85 -14.89 6.65
C GLY A 75 0.59 -15.36 5.22
N LEU A 76 -0.66 -15.28 4.74
CA LEU A 76 -1.01 -15.65 3.37
C LEU A 76 -0.26 -14.79 2.33
N ILE A 77 -0.20 -13.47 2.53
CA ILE A 77 0.52 -12.55 1.65
C ILE A 77 2.01 -12.90 1.56
N VAL A 78 2.67 -13.16 2.70
CA VAL A 78 4.09 -13.54 2.75
C VAL A 78 4.35 -14.86 2.02
N VAL A 79 3.48 -15.86 2.22
CA VAL A 79 3.58 -17.16 1.54
C VAL A 79 3.44 -17.00 0.04
N SER A 80 2.42 -16.26 -0.43
CA SER A 80 2.20 -16.02 -1.86
C SER A 80 3.35 -15.25 -2.49
N ALA A 81 3.84 -14.18 -1.86
CA ALA A 81 4.96 -13.40 -2.37
C ALA A 81 6.24 -14.24 -2.46
N THR A 82 6.53 -15.05 -1.44
CA THR A 82 7.67 -15.97 -1.43
C THR A 82 7.54 -17.03 -2.53
N TRP A 83 6.35 -17.56 -2.76
CA TRP A 83 6.10 -18.55 -3.80
C TRP A 83 6.32 -17.98 -5.21
N ILE A 84 5.79 -16.78 -5.48
CA ILE A 84 5.96 -16.07 -6.76
C ILE A 84 7.45 -15.81 -7.01
N ALA A 85 8.15 -15.22 -6.04
CA ALA A 85 9.58 -14.92 -6.15
C ALA A 85 10.43 -16.17 -6.42
N ARG A 86 10.11 -17.30 -5.78
CA ARG A 86 10.80 -18.58 -6.04
C ARG A 86 10.53 -19.13 -7.44
N ARG A 87 9.31 -18.97 -7.95
CA ARG A 87 8.95 -19.38 -9.32
C ARG A 87 9.71 -18.56 -10.36
N GLU A 88 9.77 -17.24 -10.15
CA GLU A 88 10.44 -16.31 -11.06
C GLU A 88 11.95 -16.58 -11.14
N VAL A 89 12.58 -16.94 -10.01
CA VAL A 89 13.99 -17.40 -9.95
C VAL A 89 14.20 -18.75 -10.65
N SER A 90 13.20 -19.64 -10.62
CA SER A 90 13.27 -20.92 -11.33
C SER A 90 13.14 -20.74 -12.84
N ASP A 91 12.22 -19.90 -13.30
CA ASP A 91 11.99 -19.64 -14.73
C ASP A 91 13.16 -18.87 -15.34
N SER A 92 13.74 -17.89 -14.63
CA SER A 92 14.93 -17.17 -15.08
C SER A 92 16.20 -18.03 -15.15
N ARG A 93 16.28 -19.15 -14.42
CA ARG A 93 17.36 -20.15 -14.57
C ARG A 93 17.21 -21.03 -15.81
N SER A 94 16.03 -21.08 -16.42
CA SER A 94 15.73 -21.93 -17.59
C SER A 94 15.95 -21.23 -18.94
N GLN A 95 16.37 -19.95 -18.94
CA GLN A 95 16.68 -19.18 -20.14
C GLN A 95 18.15 -18.71 -20.12
N PRO A 96 19.14 -19.58 -20.44
CA PRO A 96 20.55 -19.20 -20.47
C PRO A 96 21.00 -18.56 -21.79
N ASP A 97 20.20 -18.57 -22.86
CA ASP A 97 20.61 -18.08 -24.18
C ASP A 97 19.44 -17.42 -24.94
N ARG A 98 19.38 -16.08 -24.92
CA ARG A 98 18.89 -15.23 -26.02
C ARG A 98 19.60 -13.88 -26.00
#